data_AF-A0A1A8DNE1-F1
#
_entry.id   AF-A0A1A8DNE1-F1
#
_cell.length_a   1.000
_cell.length_b   1.000
_cell.length_c   1.000
_cell.angle_alpha   90.00
_cell.angle_beta   90.00
_cell.angle_gamma   90.00
#
_symmetry.space_group_name_H-M   'P 1'
#
loop_
_entity.id
_entity.type
_entity.pdbx_description
1 polymer ?
#
loop_
_entity_poly.entity_id
_entity_poly.type
_entity_poly.pdbx_seq_one_letter_code
_entity_poly.pdbx_strand_id
1 'polypeptide(L)'
;VSVNSFIGMITFKPKFMEQTFGQSASKAIFLIGIMNLPAVALGIITGGFVLKRFKLSIVGAARVAMAASIGSFCMLGIQNFLHCDNAEVAGLTVSYKGYPELSYNQQSLLSECNMGCSCSLKHWDPVCAYNGMTYASPCLAGCQTSSGTGRTMVFHNCTCISDSVMKATNMSAVLGQCPRKGECDSKFKIYMALSVVGSFMSACGGTPGYIVLLRSIQPDLKSLALGMQTLIVRTLGGIPPPIYFGALIDLTCLKWGTKQCGGRGACRIYDANAFRITFLGLI
;
A
#
# COMPACT_ATOMS: atom_id res chain seq x y z
N VAL A 1 12.49 11.09 15.04
CA VAL A 1 12.58 10.51 13.68
C VAL A 1 11.90 9.14 13.64
N SER A 2 12.34 8.15 14.42
CA SER A 2 11.80 6.78 14.43
C SER A 2 10.28 6.65 14.66
N VAL A 3 9.68 7.50 15.51
CA VAL A 3 8.23 7.49 15.77
C VAL A 3 7.42 7.93 14.55
N ASN A 4 7.88 8.96 13.85
CA ASN A 4 7.18 9.52 12.69
C ASN A 4 7.17 8.52 11.54
N SER A 5 8.34 7.94 11.24
CA SER A 5 8.52 6.87 10.26
C SER A 5 7.62 5.67 10.55
N PHE A 6 7.57 5.22 11.81
CA PHE A 6 6.72 4.12 12.23
C PHE A 6 5.22 4.39 11.98
N ILE A 7 4.75 5.59 12.33
CA ILE A 7 3.34 5.97 12.16
C ILE A 7 2.99 6.14 10.68
N GLY A 8 3.88 6.73 9.89
CA GLY A 8 3.72 6.80 8.43
C GLY A 8 3.63 5.41 7.79
N MET A 9 4.56 4.51 8.15
CA MET A 9 4.54 3.13 7.64
C MET A 9 3.23 2.42 7.95
N ILE A 10 2.77 2.40 9.21
CA ILE A 10 1.53 1.71 9.59
C ILE A 10 0.33 2.30 8.85
N THR A 11 0.26 3.63 8.77
CA THR A 11 -0.88 4.34 8.17
C THR A 11 -1.00 4.05 6.67
N PHE A 12 0.12 4.07 5.94
CA PHE A 12 0.12 3.92 4.49
C PHE A 12 0.40 2.50 4.01
N LYS A 13 0.74 1.55 4.89
CA LYS A 13 0.99 0.14 4.52
C LYS A 13 -0.18 -0.52 3.78
N PRO A 14 -1.46 -0.38 4.18
CA PRO A 14 -2.57 -0.94 3.40
C PRO A 14 -2.64 -0.33 2.00
N LYS A 15 -2.37 0.98 1.86
CA LYS A 15 -2.35 1.67 0.58
C LYS A 15 -1.18 1.22 -0.29
N PHE A 16 0.00 1.03 0.31
CA PHE A 16 1.16 0.45 -0.35
C PHE A 16 0.85 -0.95 -0.89
N MET A 17 0.18 -1.79 -0.09
CA MET A 17 -0.23 -3.13 -0.52
C MET A 17 -1.24 -3.10 -1.69
N GLU A 18 -2.14 -2.13 -1.68
CA GLU A 18 -3.11 -1.91 -2.75
C GLU A 18 -2.43 -1.48 -4.06
N GLN A 19 -1.54 -0.50 -4.00
CA GLN A 19 -0.93 0.08 -5.20
C GLN A 19 0.22 -0.77 -5.77
N THR A 20 1.02 -1.40 -4.91
CA THR A 20 2.19 -2.20 -5.32
C THR A 20 1.80 -3.63 -5.69
N PHE A 21 0.92 -4.29 -4.92
CA PHE A 21 0.58 -5.71 -5.12
C PHE A 21 -0.82 -5.93 -5.72
N GLY A 22 -1.60 -4.87 -5.96
CA GLY A 22 -2.94 -4.97 -6.54
C GLY A 22 -3.97 -5.67 -5.64
N GLN A 23 -3.72 -5.76 -4.33
CA GLN A 23 -4.67 -6.35 -3.39
C GLN A 23 -5.73 -5.32 -3.00
N SER A 24 -6.97 -5.75 -2.75
CA SER A 24 -7.99 -4.83 -2.25
C SER A 24 -7.61 -4.28 -0.87
N ALA A 25 -7.95 -3.02 -0.61
CA ALA A 25 -7.70 -2.39 0.70
C ALA A 25 -8.32 -3.21 1.85
N SER A 26 -9.53 -3.77 1.64
CA SER A 26 -10.19 -4.63 2.62
C SER A 26 -9.41 -5.92 2.91
N LYS A 27 -8.89 -6.59 1.88
CA LYS A 27 -8.09 -7.81 2.05
C LYS A 27 -6.74 -7.50 2.73
N ALA A 28 -6.09 -6.40 2.35
CA ALA A 28 -4.85 -5.97 2.97
C ALA A 28 -5.02 -5.68 4.47
N ILE A 29 -6.04 -4.89 4.85
CA ILE A 29 -6.35 -4.56 6.25
C ILE A 29 -6.68 -5.84 7.03
N PHE A 30 -7.52 -6.72 6.48
CA PHE A 30 -7.89 -7.98 7.13
C PHE A 30 -6.66 -8.86 7.39
N LEU A 31 -5.78 -9.01 6.40
CA LEU A 31 -4.57 -9.82 6.53
C LEU A 31 -3.56 -9.21 7.52
N ILE A 32 -3.40 -7.89 7.52
CA ILE A 32 -2.59 -7.20 8.56
C ILE A 32 -3.18 -7.48 9.95
N GLY A 33 -4.49 -7.38 10.10
CA GLY A 33 -5.18 -7.62 11.37
C GLY A 33 -4.98 -9.05 11.89
N ILE A 34 -5.29 -10.06 11.07
CA ILE A 34 -5.27 -11.45 11.52
C ILE A 34 -3.87 -12.04 11.65
N MET A 35 -2.88 -11.55 10.88
CA MET A 35 -1.53 -12.11 10.92
C MET A 35 -0.55 -11.28 11.75
N ASN A 36 -0.51 -9.95 11.58
CA ASN A 36 0.47 -9.12 12.28
C ASN A 36 0.09 -8.86 13.74
N LEU A 37 -1.20 -8.67 14.08
CA LEU A 37 -1.59 -8.38 15.47
C LEU A 37 -1.28 -9.54 16.42
N PRO A 38 -1.59 -10.82 16.10
CA PRO A 38 -1.19 -11.93 16.96
C PRO A 38 0.33 -12.07 17.08
N ALA A 39 1.07 -11.83 15.99
CA ALA A 39 2.53 -11.86 16.02
C ALA A 39 3.11 -10.78 16.95
N VAL A 40 2.54 -9.57 16.96
CA VAL A 40 2.92 -8.51 17.90
C VAL A 40 2.61 -8.93 19.34
N ALA A 41 1.43 -9.51 19.61
CA ALA A 41 1.06 -9.97 20.94
C ALA A 41 2.03 -11.05 21.46
N LEU A 42 2.34 -12.05 20.62
CA LEU A 42 3.33 -13.08 20.93
C LEU A 42 4.73 -12.49 21.13
N GLY A 43 5.11 -11.49 20.34
CA GLY A 43 6.38 -10.78 20.50
C GLY A 43 6.49 -10.04 21.84
N ILE A 44 5.43 -9.36 22.27
CA ILE A 44 5.40 -8.68 23.57
C ILE A 44 5.57 -9.68 24.72
N ILE A 45 4.82 -10.78 24.68
CA ILE A 45 4.87 -11.85 25.69
C ILE A 45 6.24 -12.50 25.74
N THR A 46 6.81 -12.86 24.58
CA THR A 46 8.14 -13.48 24.50
C THR A 46 9.24 -12.52 24.96
N GLY A 47 9.18 -11.24 24.57
CA GLY A 47 10.09 -10.21 25.09
C GLY A 47 10.03 -10.07 26.61
N GLY A 48 8.82 -10.08 27.19
CA GLY A 48 8.63 -10.08 28.64
C GLY A 48 9.14 -11.35 29.32
N PHE A 49 8.89 -12.52 28.71
CA PHE A 49 9.36 -13.81 29.18
C PHE A 49 10.89 -13.88 29.21
N VAL A 50 11.57 -13.42 28.16
CA VAL A 50 13.05 -13.37 28.08
C VAL A 50 13.62 -12.53 29.22
N LEU A 51 13.05 -11.34 29.48
CA LEU A 51 13.50 -10.49 30.58
C LEU A 51 13.31 -11.15 31.95
N LYS A 52 12.17 -11.82 32.17
CA LYS A 52 11.87 -12.50 33.43
C LYS A 52 12.75 -13.73 33.64
N ARG A 53 12.94 -14.55 32.61
CA ARG A 53 13.64 -15.85 32.68
C ARG A 53 15.14 -15.69 32.87
N PHE A 54 15.75 -14.73 32.18
CA PHE A 54 17.20 -14.48 32.21
C PHE A 54 17.61 -13.41 33.22
N LYS A 55 16.65 -12.79 33.93
CA LYS A 55 16.87 -11.71 34.91
C LYS A 55 17.85 -10.65 34.38
N LEU A 56 17.61 -10.21 33.14
CA LEU A 56 18.53 -9.32 32.43
C LEU A 56 18.68 -7.98 33.17
N SER A 57 19.94 -7.55 33.31
CA SER A 57 20.29 -6.20 33.76
C SER A 57 19.83 -5.16 32.75
N ILE A 58 19.88 -3.87 33.11
CA ILE A 58 19.51 -2.76 32.20
C ILE A 58 20.32 -2.84 30.89
N VAL A 59 21.62 -3.14 30.99
CA VAL A 59 22.51 -3.30 29.83
C VAL A 59 22.15 -4.54 29.01
N GLY A 60 21.83 -5.66 29.66
CA GLY A 60 21.39 -6.88 28.97
C GLY A 60 20.08 -6.69 28.22
N ALA A 61 19.11 -6.00 28.84
CA ALA A 61 17.83 -5.66 28.23
C ALA A 61 18.01 -4.70 27.04
N ALA A 62 18.89 -3.70 27.16
CA ALA A 62 19.24 -2.79 26.07
C ALA A 62 19.87 -3.54 24.89
N ARG A 63 20.77 -4.50 25.14
CA ARG A 63 21.39 -5.31 24.07
C ARG A 63 20.37 -6.15 23.30
N VAL A 64 19.41 -6.75 24.00
CA VAL A 64 18.30 -7.49 23.36
C VAL A 64 17.42 -6.54 22.55
N ALA A 65 17.07 -5.37 23.09
CA ALA A 65 16.28 -4.37 22.37
C ALA A 65 16.98 -3.89 21.09
N MET A 66 18.29 -3.62 21.16
CA MET A 66 19.09 -3.23 20.00
C MET A 66 19.17 -4.34 18.95
N ALA A 67 19.46 -5.58 19.37
CA ALA A 67 19.52 -6.72 18.44
C ALA A 67 18.17 -6.95 17.73
N ALA A 68 17.06 -6.86 18.47
CA ALA A 68 15.72 -6.97 17.91
C ALA A 68 15.38 -5.82 16.95
N SER A 69 15.81 -4.59 17.26
CA SER A 69 15.62 -3.42 16.38
C SER A 69 16.43 -3.53 15.08
N ILE A 70 17.69 -3.96 15.17
CA ILE A 70 18.54 -4.21 13.99
C ILE A 70 17.91 -5.28 13.11
N GLY A 71 17.48 -6.40 13.70
CA GLY A 71 16.82 -7.46 12.94
C GLY A 71 15.52 -7.02 12.28
N SER A 72 14.70 -6.22 12.97
CA SER A 72 13.48 -5.64 12.39
C SER A 72 13.80 -4.70 11.21
N PHE A 73 14.84 -3.87 11.34
CA PHE A 73 15.32 -2.99 10.27
C PHE A 73 15.81 -3.78 9.06
N CYS A 74 16.56 -4.87 9.27
CA CYS A 74 16.97 -5.77 8.18
C CYS A 74 15.77 -6.38 7.45
N MET A 75 14.76 -6.86 8.19
CA MET A 75 13.54 -7.43 7.60
C MET A 75 12.76 -6.39 6.79
N LEU A 76 12.69 -5.15 7.26
CA LEU A 76 12.09 -4.04 6.53
C LEU A 76 12.89 -3.72 5.25
N GLY A 77 14.22 -3.71 5.32
CA GLY A 77 15.11 -3.57 4.16
C GLY A 77 14.83 -4.60 3.08
N ILE A 78 14.73 -5.89 3.45
CA ILE A 78 14.40 -6.98 2.52
C ILE A 78 13.03 -6.78 1.87
N GLN A 79 12.02 -6.34 2.64
CA GLN A 79 10.67 -6.10 2.12
C GLN A 79 10.64 -5.05 0.99
N ASN A 80 11.57 -4.10 0.97
CA ASN A 80 11.61 -3.07 -0.07
C ASN A 80 12.03 -3.59 -1.46
N PHE A 81 12.76 -4.70 -1.51
CA PHE A 81 13.12 -5.36 -2.77
C PHE A 81 11.97 -6.19 -3.34
N LEU A 82 10.96 -6.53 -2.52
CA LEU A 82 9.79 -7.27 -2.94
C LEU A 82 8.75 -6.30 -3.49
N HIS A 83 8.81 -6.05 -4.80
CA HIS A 83 7.81 -5.26 -5.50
C HIS A 83 7.32 -5.95 -6.79
N CYS A 84 6.16 -5.50 -7.24
CA CYS A 84 5.62 -5.79 -8.55
C CYS A 84 5.63 -4.52 -9.40
N ASP A 85 5.53 -4.68 -10.71
CA ASP A 85 5.48 -3.57 -11.64
C ASP A 85 4.16 -2.81 -11.56
N ASN A 86 4.15 -1.61 -12.15
CA ASN A 86 2.98 -0.75 -12.25
C ASN A 86 1.77 -1.49 -12.87
N ALA A 87 0.56 -1.15 -12.44
CA ALA A 87 -0.64 -1.66 -13.08
C ALA A 87 -0.66 -1.14 -14.49
N GLU A 88 -0.86 -2.01 -15.48
CA GLU A 88 -1.04 -1.59 -16.86
C GLU A 88 -2.42 -0.96 -17.01
N VAL A 89 -2.45 0.37 -17.06
CA VAL A 89 -3.64 1.18 -17.23
C VAL A 89 -3.48 2.04 -18.48
N ALA A 90 -4.36 1.80 -19.45
CA ALA A 90 -4.35 2.47 -20.74
C ALA A 90 -4.49 3.99 -20.56
N GLY A 91 -3.54 4.73 -21.15
CA GLY A 91 -3.47 6.19 -21.08
C GLY A 91 -2.87 6.76 -19.80
N LEU A 92 -2.36 5.94 -18.87
CA LEU A 92 -1.71 6.41 -17.64
C LEU A 92 -0.33 5.79 -17.43
N THR A 93 -0.21 4.47 -17.51
CA THR A 93 1.05 3.74 -17.32
C THR A 93 1.49 2.99 -18.59
N VAL A 94 0.54 2.69 -19.46
CA VAL A 94 0.76 2.14 -20.80
C VAL A 94 -0.07 2.91 -21.82
N SER A 95 0.45 3.07 -23.02
CA SER A 95 -0.32 3.58 -24.16
C SER A 95 -1.46 2.62 -24.52
N TYR A 96 -2.45 3.08 -25.27
CA TYR A 96 -3.52 2.22 -25.81
C TYR A 96 -2.99 1.10 -26.72
N LYS A 97 -1.76 1.24 -27.23
CA LYS A 97 -1.07 0.23 -28.05
C LYS A 97 -0.24 -0.76 -27.21
N GLY A 98 -0.24 -0.63 -25.89
CA GLY A 98 0.46 -1.55 -24.97
C GLY A 98 1.93 -1.20 -24.70
N TYR A 99 2.47 -0.11 -25.25
CA TYR A 99 3.82 0.35 -24.92
C TYR A 99 3.85 1.05 -23.55
N PRO A 100 4.86 0.82 -22.71
CA PRO A 100 5.01 1.50 -21.42
C PRO A 100 5.20 3.00 -21.63
N GLU A 101 4.26 3.79 -21.13
CA GLU A 101 4.24 5.25 -21.26
C GLU A 101 3.56 5.85 -20.03
N LEU A 102 4.35 6.55 -19.20
CA LEU A 102 3.86 7.22 -18.00
C LEU A 102 3.34 8.61 -18.36
N SER A 103 2.04 8.83 -18.17
CA SER A 103 1.40 10.12 -18.37
C SER A 103 0.66 10.57 -17.11
N TYR A 104 0.98 11.79 -16.68
CA TYR A 104 0.26 12.50 -15.61
C TYR A 104 -0.90 13.33 -16.16
N ASN A 105 -1.00 13.45 -17.49
CA ASN A 105 -2.03 14.25 -18.13
C ASN A 105 -3.34 13.44 -18.24
N GLN A 106 -4.48 14.05 -17.96
CA GLN A 106 -5.78 13.37 -18.10
C GLN A 106 -6.20 13.15 -19.55
N GLN A 107 -5.67 13.95 -20.49
CA GLN A 107 -6.01 13.85 -21.90
C GLN A 107 -5.45 12.59 -22.58
N SER A 108 -4.41 11.96 -22.02
CA SER A 108 -3.87 10.69 -22.55
C SER A 108 -4.81 9.50 -22.35
N LEU A 109 -5.92 9.67 -21.63
CA LEU A 109 -7.01 8.70 -21.57
C LEU A 109 -7.87 8.68 -22.84
N LEU A 110 -7.81 9.71 -23.68
CA LEU A 110 -8.50 9.75 -24.97
C LEU A 110 -7.61 9.16 -26.06
N SER A 111 -8.24 8.43 -26.98
CA SER A 111 -7.62 7.79 -28.13
C SER A 111 -8.62 7.77 -29.29
N GLU A 112 -8.16 7.57 -30.51
CA GLU A 112 -9.01 7.51 -31.71
C GLU A 112 -10.18 6.51 -31.55
N CYS A 113 -9.93 5.41 -30.84
CA CYS A 113 -10.92 4.35 -30.61
C CYS A 113 -12.08 4.74 -29.66
N ASN A 114 -11.89 5.72 -28.77
CA ASN A 114 -12.91 6.16 -27.81
C ASN A 114 -13.47 7.56 -28.08
N MET A 115 -12.96 8.27 -29.09
CA MET A 115 -13.43 9.58 -29.51
C MET A 115 -14.88 9.60 -30.00
N GLY A 116 -15.40 8.45 -30.47
CA GLY A 116 -16.81 8.29 -30.85
C GLY A 116 -17.79 8.36 -29.67
N CYS A 117 -17.28 8.36 -28.43
CA CYS A 117 -18.06 8.48 -27.21
C CYS A 117 -17.61 9.72 -26.43
N SER A 118 -18.53 10.60 -26.04
CA SER A 118 -18.24 11.77 -25.18
C SER A 118 -17.94 11.34 -23.73
N CYS A 119 -16.90 10.53 -23.53
CA CYS A 119 -16.56 9.90 -22.27
C CYS A 119 -16.11 10.92 -21.23
N SER A 120 -16.66 10.79 -20.02
CA SER A 120 -16.21 11.59 -18.90
C SER A 120 -14.83 11.14 -18.43
N LEU A 121 -13.83 12.01 -18.59
CA LEU A 121 -12.49 11.80 -18.03
C LEU A 121 -12.50 11.73 -16.49
N LYS A 122 -13.54 12.25 -15.82
CA LYS A 122 -13.59 12.30 -14.34
C LYS A 122 -14.07 10.98 -13.73
N HIS A 123 -14.77 10.16 -14.51
CA HIS A 123 -15.36 8.92 -14.04
C HIS A 123 -14.30 7.81 -13.95
N TRP A 124 -14.37 7.01 -12.90
CA TRP A 124 -13.41 5.94 -12.61
C TRP A 124 -14.16 4.69 -12.19
N ASP A 125 -14.36 3.79 -13.15
CA ASP A 125 -14.94 2.47 -12.97
C ASP A 125 -14.10 1.49 -13.79
N PRO A 126 -12.97 1.03 -13.23
CA PRO A 126 -11.96 0.32 -14.00
C PRO A 126 -12.52 -1.01 -14.52
N VAL A 127 -12.16 -1.34 -15.76
CA VAL A 127 -12.50 -2.61 -16.40
C VAL A 127 -11.23 -3.32 -16.87
N CYS A 128 -11.18 -4.63 -16.65
CA CYS A 128 -10.10 -5.49 -17.09
C CYS A 128 -10.45 -6.10 -18.43
N ALA A 129 -9.66 -5.78 -19.45
CA ALA A 129 -9.80 -6.34 -20.78
C ALA A 129 -9.07 -7.68 -20.89
N TYR A 130 -9.47 -8.52 -21.86
CA TYR A 130 -8.82 -9.82 -22.10
C TYR A 130 -7.34 -9.71 -22.52
N ASN A 131 -6.90 -8.55 -23.03
CA ASN A 131 -5.49 -8.27 -23.33
C ASN A 131 -4.63 -8.03 -22.06
N GLY A 132 -5.22 -8.11 -20.86
CA GLY A 132 -4.52 -7.93 -19.59
C GLY A 132 -4.31 -6.47 -19.18
N MET A 133 -4.81 -5.51 -19.98
CA MET A 133 -4.75 -4.09 -19.66
C MET A 133 -6.03 -3.62 -18.97
N THR A 134 -5.88 -2.71 -18.02
CA THR A 134 -7.00 -2.05 -17.34
C THR A 134 -7.35 -0.75 -18.04
N TYR A 135 -8.63 -0.49 -18.25
CA TYR A 135 -9.12 0.79 -18.75
C TYR A 135 -9.82 1.55 -17.62
N ALA A 136 -9.70 2.87 -17.61
CA ALA A 136 -10.24 3.71 -16.52
C ALA A 136 -11.78 3.70 -16.42
N SER A 137 -12.48 3.42 -17.53
CA SER A 137 -13.93 3.23 -17.57
C SER A 137 -14.32 2.35 -18.78
N PRO A 138 -15.51 1.72 -18.78
CA PRO A 138 -16.02 0.99 -19.95
C PRO A 138 -16.17 1.90 -21.18
N CYS A 139 -16.50 3.18 -20.99
CA CYS A 139 -16.57 4.16 -22.07
C CYS A 139 -15.20 4.41 -22.70
N LEU A 140 -14.15 4.57 -21.87
CA LEU A 140 -12.79 4.78 -22.35
C LEU A 140 -12.19 3.53 -23.01
N ALA A 141 -12.72 2.35 -22.70
CA ALA A 141 -12.46 1.11 -23.42
C ALA A 141 -13.25 0.98 -24.74
N GLY A 142 -14.16 1.91 -25.02
CA GLY A 142 -14.99 1.92 -26.23
C GLY A 142 -16.09 0.85 -26.24
N CYS A 143 -16.52 0.36 -25.08
CA CYS A 143 -17.57 -0.68 -24.98
C CYS A 143 -18.96 -0.10 -25.23
N GLN A 144 -19.79 -0.83 -25.97
CA GLN A 144 -21.14 -0.39 -26.38
C GLN A 144 -22.27 -1.10 -25.62
N THR A 145 -22.05 -2.36 -25.23
CA THR A 145 -23.07 -3.18 -24.58
C THR A 145 -22.55 -3.76 -23.27
N SER A 146 -23.45 -3.99 -22.32
CA SER A 146 -23.14 -4.59 -21.02
C SER A 146 -24.13 -5.70 -20.70
N SER A 147 -23.64 -6.80 -20.12
CA SER A 147 -24.43 -7.96 -19.72
C SER A 147 -24.07 -8.36 -18.28
N GLY A 148 -25.06 -8.82 -17.51
CA GLY A 148 -24.89 -9.27 -16.13
C GLY A 148 -25.38 -8.27 -15.08
N THR A 149 -25.08 -8.55 -13.81
CA THR A 149 -25.48 -7.72 -12.66
C THR A 149 -24.40 -7.71 -11.58
N GLY A 150 -24.08 -6.53 -11.05
CA GLY A 150 -23.12 -6.41 -9.94
C GLY A 150 -21.69 -6.82 -10.33
N ARG A 151 -21.09 -7.77 -9.61
CA ARG A 151 -19.69 -8.20 -9.81
C ARG A 151 -19.46 -9.06 -11.05
N THR A 152 -20.51 -9.61 -11.64
CA THR A 152 -20.43 -10.42 -12.88
C THR A 152 -20.77 -9.60 -14.12
N MET A 153 -20.72 -8.26 -14.02
CA MET A 153 -20.89 -7.36 -15.16
C MET A 153 -19.75 -7.56 -16.18
N VAL A 154 -20.15 -7.84 -17.42
CA VAL A 154 -19.27 -7.97 -18.59
C VAL A 154 -19.69 -6.94 -19.62
N PHE A 155 -18.71 -6.19 -20.13
CA PHE A 155 -18.87 -5.25 -21.21
C PHE A 155 -18.42 -5.89 -22.51
N HIS A 156 -19.12 -5.62 -23.60
CA HIS A 156 -18.88 -6.19 -24.92
C HIS A 156 -18.75 -5.10 -25.99
N ASN A 157 -18.24 -5.50 -27.16
CA ASN A 157 -18.00 -4.63 -28.32
C ASN A 157 -17.12 -3.42 -27.99
N CYS A 158 -16.02 -3.67 -27.27
CA CYS A 158 -15.08 -2.64 -26.87
C CYS A 158 -14.07 -2.35 -27.98
N THR A 159 -14.18 -1.18 -28.62
CA THR A 159 -13.36 -0.80 -29.79
C THR A 159 -11.88 -0.57 -29.47
N CYS A 160 -11.53 -0.20 -28.23
CA CYS A 160 -10.15 0.05 -27.84
C CYS A 160 -9.37 -1.21 -27.45
N ILE A 161 -10.03 -2.38 -27.35
CA ILE A 161 -9.44 -3.67 -26.94
C ILE A 161 -8.84 -4.43 -28.15
N SER A 162 -8.74 -3.79 -29.31
CA SER A 162 -8.15 -4.39 -30.51
C SER A 162 -6.63 -4.33 -30.48
N ASP A 163 -5.99 -5.46 -30.22
CA ASP A 163 -4.54 -5.63 -30.43
C ASP A 163 -4.27 -5.90 -31.91
N SER A 164 -3.36 -5.14 -32.51
CA SER A 164 -2.92 -5.33 -33.91
C SER A 164 -2.20 -6.66 -34.16
N VAL A 165 -1.84 -7.39 -33.11
CA VAL A 165 -0.99 -8.60 -33.19
C VAL A 165 -1.76 -9.91 -33.00
N MET A 166 -2.90 -9.93 -32.32
CA MET A 166 -3.66 -11.17 -32.04
C MET A 166 -5.13 -10.99 -32.42
N LYS A 167 -5.57 -11.72 -33.46
CA LYS A 167 -6.95 -11.74 -33.96
C LYS A 167 -7.96 -11.91 -32.82
N ALA A 168 -8.68 -10.82 -32.53
CA ALA A 168 -10.09 -10.74 -32.13
C ALA A 168 -10.67 -12.02 -31.49
N THR A 169 -10.16 -12.45 -30.34
CA THR A 169 -10.76 -13.62 -29.69
C THR A 169 -11.80 -13.27 -28.64
N ASN A 170 -11.83 -12.04 -28.09
CA ASN A 170 -12.97 -11.52 -27.31
C ASN A 170 -12.81 -10.01 -27.04
N MET A 171 -13.64 -9.16 -27.67
CA MET A 171 -13.68 -7.69 -27.44
C MET A 171 -14.52 -7.34 -26.21
N SER A 172 -14.24 -8.00 -25.10
CA SER A 172 -14.98 -7.83 -23.86
C SER A 172 -14.07 -7.41 -22.72
N ALA A 173 -14.68 -6.84 -21.69
CA ALA A 173 -14.00 -6.45 -20.47
C ALA A 173 -14.88 -6.78 -19.27
N VAL A 174 -14.26 -7.17 -18.16
CA VAL A 174 -14.96 -7.45 -16.91
C VAL A 174 -14.74 -6.30 -15.94
N LEU A 175 -15.69 -6.07 -15.04
CA LEU A 175 -15.57 -5.02 -14.04
C LEU A 175 -14.39 -5.32 -13.07
N GLY A 176 -13.56 -4.32 -12.81
CA GLY A 176 -12.41 -4.40 -11.92
C GLY A 176 -11.07 -4.12 -12.60
N GLN A 177 -10.01 -4.03 -11.81
CA GLN A 177 -8.64 -3.91 -12.33
C GLN A 177 -8.10 -5.29 -12.71
N CYS A 178 -7.26 -5.35 -13.75
CA CYS A 178 -6.60 -6.60 -14.09
C CYS A 178 -5.63 -7.03 -12.97
N PRO A 179 -5.50 -8.35 -12.73
CA PRO A 179 -4.46 -8.86 -11.84
C PRO A 179 -3.09 -8.44 -12.36
N ARG A 180 -2.16 -8.17 -11.44
CA ARG A 180 -0.78 -7.83 -11.80
C ARG A 180 -0.14 -9.02 -12.52
N LYS A 181 0.58 -8.75 -13.63
CA LYS A 181 1.31 -9.76 -14.39
C LYS A 181 2.46 -10.36 -13.56
N GLY A 182 2.84 -11.60 -13.86
CA GLY A 182 3.96 -12.31 -13.25
C GLY A 182 3.66 -12.92 -11.87
N GLU A 183 4.72 -13.24 -11.11
CA GLU A 183 4.64 -13.93 -9.80
C GLU A 183 4.28 -12.99 -8.63
N CYS A 184 3.41 -12.00 -8.87
CA CYS A 184 3.10 -10.96 -7.88
C CYS A 184 2.39 -11.53 -6.63
N ASP A 185 1.55 -12.55 -6.79
CA ASP A 185 0.90 -13.23 -5.66
C ASP A 185 1.91 -13.96 -4.76
N SER A 186 2.94 -14.58 -5.35
CA SER A 186 4.04 -15.20 -4.61
C SER A 186 4.87 -14.15 -3.87
N LYS A 187 5.23 -13.05 -4.53
CA LYS A 187 5.95 -11.93 -3.89
C LYS A 187 5.14 -11.33 -2.72
N PHE A 188 3.83 -11.21 -2.88
CA PHE A 188 2.93 -10.73 -1.82
C PHE A 188 2.93 -11.66 -0.61
N LYS A 189 2.86 -12.99 -0.82
CA LYS A 189 2.94 -13.97 0.28
C LYS A 189 4.26 -13.87 1.05
N ILE A 190 5.38 -13.74 0.33
CA ILE A 190 6.71 -13.56 0.94
C ILE A 190 6.77 -12.23 1.71
N TYR A 191 6.27 -11.14 1.14
CA TYR A 191 6.17 -9.83 1.80
C TYR A 191 5.37 -9.93 3.11
N MET A 192 4.22 -10.60 3.08
CA MET A 192 3.41 -10.81 4.28
C MET A 192 4.13 -11.63 5.34
N ALA A 193 4.78 -12.74 4.96
CA ALA A 193 5.55 -13.57 5.88
C ALA A 193 6.69 -12.78 6.55
N LEU A 194 7.46 -12.01 5.77
CA LEU A 194 8.50 -11.13 6.31
C LEU A 194 7.92 -10.05 7.23
N SER A 195 6.74 -9.53 6.91
CA SER A 195 6.09 -8.51 7.74
C SER A 195 5.67 -9.06 9.11
N VAL A 196 5.25 -10.33 9.17
CA VAL A 196 4.91 -11.03 10.41
C VAL A 196 6.16 -11.24 11.26
N VAL A 197 7.24 -11.75 10.67
CA VAL A 197 8.53 -11.95 11.35
C VAL A 197 9.09 -10.62 11.84
N GLY A 198 9.10 -9.58 11.00
CA GLY A 198 9.57 -8.25 11.37
C GLY A 198 8.76 -7.61 12.49
N SER A 199 7.43 -7.79 12.49
CA SER A 199 6.54 -7.30 13.55
C SER A 199 6.79 -8.03 14.87
N PHE A 200 6.99 -9.35 14.82
CA PHE A 200 7.37 -10.15 15.98
C PHE A 200 8.71 -9.69 16.57
N MET A 201 9.74 -9.52 15.74
CA MET A 201 11.06 -9.03 16.19
C MET A 201 10.96 -7.64 16.81
N SER A 202 10.25 -6.71 16.18
CA SER A 202 10.03 -5.37 16.73
C SER A 202 9.33 -5.41 18.09
N ALA A 203 8.31 -6.26 18.23
CA ALA A 203 7.56 -6.41 19.48
C ALA A 203 8.41 -7.04 20.60
N CYS A 204 9.23 -8.05 20.27
CA CYS A 204 10.21 -8.64 21.19
C CYS A 204 11.20 -7.61 21.74
N GLY A 205 11.63 -6.65 20.92
CA GLY A 205 12.53 -5.55 21.33
C GLY A 205 11.83 -4.41 22.07
N GLY A 206 10.53 -4.22 21.81
CA GLY A 206 9.72 -3.17 22.43
C GLY A 206 9.59 -3.33 23.95
N THR A 207 9.32 -4.54 24.44
CA THR A 207 9.16 -4.81 25.88
C THR A 207 10.45 -4.53 26.69
N PRO A 208 11.63 -5.03 26.29
CA PRO A 208 12.91 -4.66 26.91
C PRO A 208 13.20 -3.16 26.85
N GLY A 209 12.96 -2.51 25.71
CA GLY A 209 13.17 -1.07 25.56
C GLY A 209 12.30 -0.25 26.51
N TYR A 210 11.02 -0.60 26.64
CA TYR A 210 10.10 0.05 27.57
C TYR A 210 10.49 -0.17 29.03
N ILE A 211 10.96 -1.37 29.40
CA ILE A 211 11.42 -1.66 30.76
C ILE A 211 12.71 -0.91 31.11
N VAL A 212 13.63 -0.73 30.16
CA VAL A 212 14.82 0.10 30.35
C VAL A 212 14.43 1.54 30.66
N LEU A 213 13.46 2.10 29.92
CA LEU A 213 12.93 3.43 30.19
C LEU A 213 12.35 3.51 31.62
N LEU A 214 11.48 2.57 32.01
CA LEU A 214 10.88 2.56 33.35
C LEU A 214 11.90 2.40 34.48
N ARG A 215 12.97 1.63 34.27
CA ARG A 215 14.04 1.45 35.27
C ARG A 215 14.97 2.65 35.40
N SER A 216 15.00 3.52 34.41
CA SER A 216 15.85 4.72 34.41
C SER A 216 15.18 5.92 35.10
N ILE A 217 13.87 5.84 35.37
CA ILE A 217 13.07 6.93 35.94
C ILE A 217 12.81 6.64 37.42
N GLN A 218 12.94 7.68 38.27
CA GLN A 218 12.58 7.61 39.68
C GLN A 218 11.11 7.20 39.86
N PRO A 219 10.77 6.37 40.86
CA PRO A 219 9.43 5.80 41.01
C PRO A 219 8.31 6.84 41.07
N ASP A 220 8.55 7.98 41.71
CA ASP A 220 7.56 9.04 41.92
C ASP A 220 7.22 9.82 40.63
N LEU A 221 8.10 9.78 39.63
CA LEU A 221 7.96 10.54 38.37
C LEU A 221 7.52 9.67 37.18
N LYS A 222 7.32 8.36 37.37
CA LYS A 222 7.03 7.42 36.26
C LYS A 222 5.76 7.77 35.50
N SER A 223 4.65 8.01 36.20
CA SER A 223 3.36 8.32 35.58
C SER A 223 3.42 9.65 34.81
N LEU A 224 4.07 10.66 35.38
CA LEU A 224 4.27 11.96 34.74
C LEU A 224 5.13 11.83 33.47
N ALA A 225 6.27 11.13 33.57
CA ALA A 225 7.18 10.92 32.45
C ALA A 225 6.51 10.16 31.29
N LEU A 226 5.76 9.09 31.59
CA LEU A 226 5.01 8.33 30.60
C LEU A 226 3.88 9.15 29.96
N GLY A 227 3.18 9.95 30.77
CA GLY A 227 2.15 10.87 30.27
C GLY A 227 2.73 11.89 29.31
N MET A 228 3.85 12.52 29.68
CA MET A 228 4.55 13.51 28.86
C MET A 228 5.13 12.88 27.58
N GLN A 229 5.76 11.70 27.68
CA GLN A 229 6.25 10.95 26.52
C GLN A 229 5.10 10.63 25.55
N THR A 230 3.97 10.14 26.05
CA THR A 230 2.81 9.81 25.23
C THR A 230 2.24 11.05 24.56
N LEU A 231 2.13 12.16 25.29
CA LEU A 231 1.68 13.44 24.75
C LEU A 231 2.59 13.86 23.59
N ILE A 232 3.90 13.93 23.79
CA ILE A 232 4.89 14.35 22.79
C ILE A 232 4.85 13.42 21.56
N VAL A 233 4.82 12.10 21.78
CA VAL A 233 4.76 11.10 20.70
C VAL A 233 3.49 11.26 19.86
N ARG A 234 2.35 11.54 20.48
CA ARG A 234 1.08 11.70 19.78
C ARG A 234 0.97 13.07 19.09
N THR A 235 1.39 14.15 19.74
CA THR A 235 1.29 15.50 19.19
C THR A 235 2.28 15.74 18.06
N LEU A 236 3.54 15.31 18.21
CA LEU A 236 4.58 15.53 17.20
C LEU A 236 4.71 14.38 16.20
N GLY A 237 4.48 13.14 16.65
CA GLY A 237 4.63 11.94 15.82
C GLY A 237 3.33 11.32 15.33
N GLY A 238 2.20 11.58 15.99
CA GLY A 238 0.90 11.04 15.59
C GLY A 238 0.21 11.86 14.53
N ILE A 239 0.07 13.17 14.79
CA ILE A 239 -0.80 14.04 13.98
C ILE A 239 -0.09 14.55 12.71
N PRO A 240 1.13 15.14 12.76
CA PRO A 240 1.78 15.65 11.56
C PRO A 240 2.16 14.59 10.52
N PRO A 241 2.70 13.40 10.89
CA PRO A 241 3.19 12.42 9.92
C PRO A 241 2.19 11.95 8.87
N PRO A 242 0.97 11.51 9.22
CA PRO A 242 -0.02 11.16 8.21
C PRO A 242 -0.34 12.30 7.24
N ILE A 243 -0.26 13.57 7.70
CA ILE A 243 -0.58 14.74 6.88
C ILE A 243 0.50 14.99 5.83
N TYR A 244 1.77 15.16 6.23
CA TYR A 244 2.82 15.48 5.26
C TYR A 244 3.22 14.26 4.42
N PHE A 245 3.23 13.05 4.99
CA PHE A 245 3.48 11.84 4.19
C PHE A 245 2.33 11.54 3.23
N GLY A 246 1.08 11.82 3.64
CA GLY A 246 -0.08 11.76 2.75
C GLY A 246 0.07 12.74 1.59
N ALA A 247 0.48 13.98 1.86
CA ALA A 247 0.74 14.98 0.83
C ALA A 247 1.87 14.57 -0.13
N LEU A 248 2.96 13.98 0.39
CA LEU A 248 4.06 13.46 -0.43
C LEU A 248 3.61 12.30 -1.33
N ILE A 249 2.84 11.36 -0.77
CA ILE A 249 2.25 10.26 -1.53
C ILE A 249 1.31 10.79 -2.62
N ASP A 250 0.51 11.80 -2.31
CA ASP A 250 -0.41 12.42 -3.26
C ASP A 250 0.31 13.07 -4.47
N LEU A 251 1.58 13.48 -4.35
CA LEU A 251 2.37 13.95 -5.50
C LEU A 251 2.59 12.86 -6.55
N THR A 252 2.57 11.59 -6.15
CA THR A 252 2.77 10.44 -7.05
C THR A 252 1.48 9.99 -7.74
N CYS A 253 0.40 10.75 -7.59
CA CYS A 253 -0.90 10.41 -8.15
C CYS A 253 -0.95 10.59 -9.68
N LEU A 254 -1.32 9.51 -10.37
CA LEU A 254 -1.58 9.52 -11.81
C LEU A 254 -3.05 9.88 -12.11
N LYS A 255 -4.00 9.42 -11.26
CA LYS A 255 -5.43 9.68 -11.47
C LYS A 255 -6.16 10.13 -10.22
N TRP A 256 -6.61 11.38 -10.24
CA TRP A 256 -7.48 11.95 -9.22
C TRP A 256 -8.93 11.51 -9.39
N GLY A 257 -9.55 11.09 -8.29
CA GLY A 257 -11.00 10.95 -8.21
C GLY A 257 -11.68 12.33 -8.16
N THR A 258 -12.98 12.35 -8.44
CA THR A 258 -13.83 13.55 -8.30
C THR A 258 -14.88 13.31 -7.22
N LYS A 259 -15.16 14.31 -6.38
CA LYS A 259 -16.23 14.23 -5.37
C LYS A 259 -17.61 14.42 -6.03
N GLN A 260 -18.67 13.90 -5.41
CA GLN A 260 -20.03 14.06 -5.93
C GLN A 260 -20.48 15.53 -6.01
N CYS A 261 -20.05 16.37 -5.06
CA CYS A 261 -20.29 17.81 -5.08
C CYS A 261 -19.31 18.61 -5.96
N GLY A 262 -18.50 17.94 -6.78
CA GLY A 262 -17.43 18.56 -7.56
C GLY A 262 -16.12 18.73 -6.77
N GLY A 263 -15.03 18.96 -7.51
CA GLY A 263 -13.68 19.10 -6.94
C GLY A 263 -12.88 17.81 -6.82
N ARG A 264 -11.60 17.96 -6.43
CA ARG A 264 -10.62 16.87 -6.31
C ARG A 264 -10.96 15.95 -5.13
N GLY A 265 -11.13 14.67 -5.42
CA GLY A 265 -11.32 13.59 -4.45
C GLY A 265 -10.02 12.87 -4.13
N ALA A 266 -10.11 11.67 -3.56
CA ALA A 266 -8.94 10.83 -3.31
C ALA A 266 -8.33 10.33 -4.62
N CYS A 267 -7.00 10.17 -4.64
CA CYS A 267 -6.32 9.57 -5.78
C CYS A 267 -6.65 8.07 -5.90
N ARG A 268 -6.91 7.64 -7.14
CA ARG A 268 -7.35 6.29 -7.49
C ARG A 268 -6.18 5.39 -7.88
N ILE A 269 -5.20 5.93 -8.59
CA ILE A 269 -4.01 5.21 -9.03
C ILE A 269 -2.77 6.07 -8.91
N TYR A 270 -1.70 5.46 -8.41
CA TYR A 270 -0.42 6.10 -8.16
C TYR A 270 0.65 5.44 -9.01
N ASP A 271 1.73 6.17 -9.31
CA ASP A 271 2.94 5.54 -9.84
C ASP A 271 3.60 4.73 -8.73
N ALA A 272 3.60 3.39 -8.85
CA ALA A 272 4.12 2.51 -7.79
C ALA A 272 5.63 2.68 -7.59
N ASN A 273 6.39 3.11 -8.61
CA ASN A 273 7.82 3.36 -8.47
C ASN A 273 8.08 4.61 -7.62
N ALA A 274 7.43 5.72 -7.94
CA ALA A 274 7.53 6.96 -7.17
C ALA A 274 6.93 6.79 -5.76
N PHE A 275 5.81 6.08 -5.65
CA PHE A 275 5.19 5.73 -4.37
C PHE A 275 6.17 4.92 -3.51
N ARG A 276 6.85 3.91 -4.08
CA ARG A 276 7.84 3.11 -3.36
C ARG A 276 9.01 3.96 -2.86
N ILE A 277 9.56 4.84 -3.70
CA ILE A 277 10.67 5.72 -3.31
C ILE A 277 10.23 6.66 -2.17
N THR A 278 9.01 7.20 -2.25
CA THR A 278 8.43 8.02 -1.18
C THR A 278 8.22 7.21 0.10
N PHE A 279 7.73 5.96 -0.03
CA PHE A 279 7.53 5.02 1.07
C PHE A 279 8.85 4.53 1.70
N LEU A 280 9.93 4.53 0.92
CA LEU A 280 11.30 4.28 1.38
C LEU A 280 11.90 5.48 2.10
N GLY A 281 11.72 6.71 1.60
CA GLY A 281 12.17 7.93 2.27
C GLY A 281 11.43 8.21 3.59
N LEU A 282 10.32 7.50 3.82
CA LEU A 282 9.55 7.42 5.06
C LEU A 282 10.29 6.63 6.16
N ILE A 283 11.20 5.73 5.80
CA ILE A 283 11.96 4.83 6.69
C ILE A 283 13.26 5.51 7.13
#